data_AF-A0A2D9Z065-F1
#
_entry.id   AF-A0A2D9Z065-F1
#
_cell.length_a   1.000
_cell.length_b   1.000
_cell.length_c   1.000
_cell.angle_alpha   90.00
_cell.angle_beta   90.00
_cell.angle_gamma   90.00
#
_symmetry.space_group_name_H-M   'P 1'
#
loop_
_entity.id
_entity.type
_entity.pdbx_description
1 polymer ?
#
loop_
_entity_poly.entity_id
_entity_poly.type
_entity_poly.pdbx_seq_one_letter_code
_entity_poly.pdbx_strand_id
1 'polypeptide(L)'
;MNGKLKSILILFLLLTILPAQFRTDVQTGEIPNNLNGELESKHSISIFDSQRLDFSHGLSMSMVSNGTHLYSLTGLSSRVSYSALDNLMIDANVTLYKSQTPFQQHNKLIDQLNLGLDASITYKPTKNSFLQVRFQNLPYNQKYQNSSPFNMRFIQ
;
A
#
# COMPACT_ATOMS: atom_id res chain seq x y z
N MET A 1 -38.85 28.54 -9.44
CA MET A 1 -37.38 28.52 -9.38
C MET A 1 -36.82 28.28 -7.96
N ASN A 2 -37.62 27.81 -6.99
CA ASN A 2 -37.20 27.72 -5.58
C ASN A 2 -36.79 26.30 -5.13
N GLY A 3 -37.25 25.25 -5.82
CA GLY A 3 -36.95 23.85 -5.44
C GLY A 3 -35.48 23.47 -5.67
N LYS A 4 -34.88 23.93 -6.78
CA LYS A 4 -33.46 23.66 -7.09
C LYS A 4 -32.51 24.32 -6.09
N LEU A 5 -32.83 25.54 -5.66
CA LEU A 5 -32.07 26.28 -4.66
C LEU A 5 -32.11 25.59 -3.28
N LYS A 6 -33.30 25.10 -2.87
CA LYS A 6 -33.45 24.33 -1.63
C LYS A 6 -32.62 23.04 -1.65
N SER A 7 -32.59 22.34 -2.78
CA SER A 7 -31.84 21.09 -2.92
C SER A 7 -30.32 21.30 -2.87
N ILE A 8 -29.81 22.39 -3.46
CA ILE A 8 -28.39 22.78 -3.38
C ILE A 8 -27.99 23.13 -1.94
N LEU A 9 -28.88 23.81 -1.21
CA LEU A 9 -28.62 24.24 0.16
C LEU A 9 -28.56 23.05 1.13
N ILE A 10 -29.43 22.06 0.94
CA ILE A 10 -29.40 20.79 1.69
C ILE A 10 -28.11 20.00 1.41
N LEU A 11 -27.64 19.98 0.16
CA LEU A 11 -26.39 19.32 -0.21
C LEU A 11 -25.17 19.97 0.45
N PHE A 12 -25.14 21.31 0.50
CA PHE A 12 -24.09 22.05 1.21
C PHE A 12 -24.12 21.80 2.72
N LEU A 13 -25.31 21.77 3.32
CA LEU A 13 -25.47 21.47 4.75
C LEU A 13 -24.95 20.07 5.07
N LEU A 14 -25.25 19.06 4.25
CA LEU A 14 -24.75 17.69 4.40
C LEU A 14 -23.22 17.59 4.27
N LEU A 15 -22.58 18.40 3.42
CA LEU A 15 -21.13 18.45 3.30
C LEU A 15 -20.46 19.02 4.56
N THR A 16 -21.11 19.93 5.29
CA THR A 16 -20.55 20.53 6.53
C THR A 16 -20.59 19.60 7.74
N ILE A 17 -21.34 18.49 7.66
CA ILE A 17 -21.42 17.48 8.73
C ILE A 17 -20.29 16.44 8.61
N LEU A 18 -19.48 16.50 7.55
CA LEU A 18 -18.23 15.73 7.51
C LEU A 18 -17.32 16.30 8.60
N PRO A 19 -16.99 15.54 9.64
CA PRO A 19 -16.17 16.05 10.72
C PRO A 19 -14.79 16.40 10.14
N ALA A 20 -14.53 17.70 10.03
CA ALA A 20 -13.19 18.25 9.90
C ALA A 20 -12.45 18.05 11.22
N GLN A 21 -12.13 16.80 11.57
CA GLN A 21 -11.15 16.52 12.61
C GLN A 21 -9.78 16.87 12.05
N PHE A 22 -9.47 18.16 12.07
CA PHE A 22 -8.10 18.61 12.07
C PHE A 22 -7.40 17.94 13.24
N ARG A 23 -6.30 17.23 12.95
CA ARG A 23 -5.43 16.58 13.92
C ARG A 23 -4.96 17.60 14.97
N THR A 24 -5.68 17.73 16.06
CA THR A 24 -5.23 18.46 17.26
C THR A 24 -4.54 17.56 18.27
N ASP A 25 -4.63 16.23 18.10
CA ASP A 25 -3.92 15.26 18.93
C ASP A 25 -2.67 14.74 18.21
N VAL A 26 -1.70 15.62 17.97
CA VAL A 26 -0.32 15.16 17.78
C VAL A 26 0.19 14.76 19.15
N GLN A 27 0.22 13.46 19.43
CA GLN A 27 0.97 12.95 20.56
C GLN A 27 2.45 13.29 20.35
N THR A 28 2.94 14.25 21.12
CA THR A 28 4.35 14.60 21.18
C THR A 28 5.10 13.48 21.87
N GLY A 29 5.80 12.67 21.09
CA GLY A 29 6.88 11.80 21.58
C GLY A 29 6.41 10.51 22.24
N GLU A 30 5.82 9.60 21.45
CA GLU A 30 5.95 8.18 21.77
C GLU A 30 7.01 7.59 20.83
N ILE A 31 8.10 7.12 21.42
CA ILE A 31 9.12 6.33 20.75
C ILE A 31 8.39 5.11 20.17
N PRO A 32 8.61 4.71 18.90
CA PRO A 32 7.97 3.53 18.34
C PRO A 32 8.37 2.31 19.17
N ASN A 33 7.47 1.83 20.03
CA ASN A 33 7.70 0.65 20.87
C ASN A 33 7.53 -0.67 20.10
N ASN A 34 7.40 -0.60 18.78
CA ASN A 34 7.23 -1.76 17.91
C ASN A 34 8.57 -2.27 17.35
N LEU A 35 9.55 -2.46 18.23
CA LEU A 35 10.80 -3.16 17.88
C LEU A 35 10.61 -4.69 17.91
N ASN A 36 9.61 -5.19 18.65
CA ASN A 36 9.43 -6.63 18.93
C ASN A 36 8.05 -7.19 18.59
N GLY A 37 7.15 -6.44 17.95
CA GLY A 37 5.88 -7.00 17.45
C GLY A 37 4.85 -7.41 18.51
N GLU A 38 4.92 -6.90 19.74
CA GLU A 38 3.90 -7.15 20.75
C GLU A 38 2.72 -6.19 20.61
N LEU A 39 1.53 -6.77 20.36
CA LEU A 39 0.27 -6.06 20.20
C LEU A 39 -0.35 -5.88 21.60
N GLU A 40 -0.13 -4.73 22.25
CA GLU A 40 -0.85 -4.36 23.48
C GLU A 40 -2.34 -4.24 23.18
N SER A 41 -3.13 -5.22 23.64
CA SER A 41 -4.57 -5.32 23.41
C SER A 41 -5.34 -4.35 24.32
N LYS A 42 -5.56 -3.11 23.86
CA LYS A 42 -6.63 -2.28 24.43
C LYS A 42 -7.97 -2.81 23.91
N HIS A 43 -8.73 -3.40 24.83
CA HIS A 43 -10.01 -4.05 24.56
C HIS A 43 -11.11 -2.98 24.37
N SER A 44 -11.21 -2.45 23.15
CA SER A 44 -12.37 -1.71 22.64
C SER A 44 -12.84 -2.39 21.36
N ILE A 45 -13.98 -3.07 21.42
CA ILE A 45 -14.61 -3.72 20.27
C ILE A 45 -15.33 -2.63 19.45
N SER A 46 -14.56 -1.77 18.80
CA SER A 46 -15.06 -0.84 17.79
C SER A 46 -14.59 -1.32 16.42
N ILE A 47 -15.55 -1.70 15.58
CA ILE A 47 -15.33 -2.07 14.17
C ILE A 47 -14.87 -0.88 13.29
N PHE A 48 -14.71 0.31 13.88
CA PHE A 48 -14.15 1.50 13.25
C PHE A 48 -13.26 2.25 14.24
N ASP A 49 -12.28 1.55 14.81
CA ASP A 49 -11.23 2.17 15.60
C ASP A 49 -10.10 2.66 14.68
N SER A 50 -9.82 3.97 14.70
CA SER A 50 -8.70 4.56 13.95
C SER A 50 -7.34 4.09 14.47
N GLN A 51 -7.26 3.62 15.71
CA GLN A 51 -6.03 3.04 16.29
C GLN A 51 -5.71 1.66 15.71
N ARG A 52 -6.69 1.00 15.08
CA ARG A 52 -6.53 -0.30 14.41
C ARG A 52 -6.19 -0.17 12.91
N LEU A 53 -6.12 1.06 12.41
CA LEU A 53 -5.73 1.40 11.05
C LEU A 53 -4.27 1.84 11.03
N ASP A 54 -3.45 1.09 10.29
CA ASP A 54 -2.07 1.46 9.96
C ASP A 54 -1.98 1.91 8.51
N PHE A 55 -1.23 2.99 8.29
CA PHE A 55 -0.96 3.48 6.94
C PHE A 55 0.54 3.75 6.80
N SER A 56 1.14 3.10 5.82
CA SER A 56 2.57 3.20 5.55
C SER A 56 2.81 3.53 4.08
N HIS A 57 3.84 4.35 3.87
CA HIS A 57 4.34 4.66 2.54
C HIS A 57 5.81 4.29 2.45
N GLY A 58 6.22 3.77 1.31
CA GLY A 58 7.60 3.41 1.05
C GLY A 58 8.03 3.82 -0.34
N LEU A 59 9.21 4.43 -0.44
CA LEU A 59 9.91 4.67 -1.71
C LEU A 59 11.08 3.69 -1.81
N SER A 60 11.15 2.94 -2.90
CA SER A 60 12.24 2.02 -3.22
C SER A 60 12.87 2.39 -4.55
N MET A 61 14.20 2.41 -4.63
CA MET A 61 14.94 2.69 -5.86
C MET A 61 16.08 1.69 -5.98
N SER A 62 16.20 1.09 -7.16
CA SER A 62 17.29 0.18 -7.50
C SER A 62 17.87 0.56 -8.87
N MET A 63 19.17 0.41 -9.02
CA MET A 63 19.87 0.72 -10.26
C MET A 63 20.98 -0.31 -10.50
N VAL A 64 21.12 -0.77 -11.74
CA VAL A 64 22.18 -1.68 -12.17
C VAL A 64 22.83 -1.14 -13.45
N SER A 65 24.14 -1.35 -13.57
CA SER A 65 24.93 -0.96 -14.73
C SER A 65 25.66 -2.17 -15.29
N ASN A 66 25.75 -2.27 -16.62
CA ASN A 66 26.63 -3.23 -17.29
C ASN A 66 27.88 -2.56 -17.91
N GLY A 67 28.19 -1.33 -17.48
CA GLY A 67 29.32 -0.53 -17.98
C GLY A 67 28.99 0.38 -19.17
N THR A 68 28.05 0.00 -20.02
CA THR A 68 27.61 0.81 -21.18
C THR A 68 26.19 1.34 -21.03
N HIS A 69 25.38 0.65 -20.23
CA HIS A 69 23.96 0.90 -20.08
C HIS A 69 23.56 0.88 -18.61
N LEU A 70 22.66 1.80 -18.24
CA LEU A 70 22.06 1.90 -16.92
C LEU A 70 20.60 1.44 -16.98
N TYR A 71 20.21 0.64 -16.01
CA TYR A 71 18.85 0.18 -15.80
C TYR A 71 18.44 0.60 -14.40
N SER A 72 17.30 1.27 -14.26
CA SER A 72 16.78 1.66 -12.94
C SER A 72 15.32 1.27 -12.77
N LEU A 73 14.94 1.00 -11.53
CA LEU A 73 13.59 0.69 -11.11
C LEU A 73 13.30 1.49 -9.85
N THR A 74 12.29 2.34 -9.93
CA THR A 74 11.75 3.11 -8.80
C THR A 74 10.34 2.61 -8.49
N GLY A 75 10.02 2.43 -7.22
CA GLY A 75 8.71 2.02 -6.73
C GLY A 75 8.23 2.93 -5.61
N LEU A 76 7.01 3.45 -5.72
CA LEU A 76 6.30 4.15 -4.66
C LEU A 76 5.16 3.27 -4.18
N SER A 77 5.22 2.82 -2.94
CA SER A 77 4.23 1.93 -2.30
C SER A 77 3.43 2.67 -1.24
N SER A 78 2.14 2.34 -1.17
CA SER A 78 1.21 2.80 -0.15
C SER A 78 0.45 1.59 0.35
N ARG A 79 0.64 1.26 1.62
CA ARG A 79 -0.01 0.14 2.29
C ARG A 79 -0.97 0.68 3.36
N VAL A 80 -2.17 0.14 3.35
CA VAL A 80 -3.17 0.27 4.41
C VAL A 80 -3.32 -1.09 5.06
N SER A 81 -3.25 -1.16 6.38
CA SER A 81 -3.60 -2.35 7.15
C SER A 81 -4.68 -2.01 8.16
N TYR A 82 -5.67 -2.88 8.31
CA TYR A 82 -6.77 -2.70 9.24
C TYR A 82 -7.05 -3.97 10.02
N SER A 83 -6.94 -3.89 11.34
CA SER A 83 -7.30 -5.00 12.24
C SER A 83 -8.79 -4.95 12.58
N ALA A 84 -9.61 -5.59 11.74
CA ALA A 84 -11.05 -5.66 11.94
C ALA A 84 -11.45 -6.38 13.24
N LEU A 85 -10.66 -7.39 13.64
CA LEU A 85 -10.72 -8.05 14.94
C LEU A 85 -9.30 -8.25 15.45
N ASP A 86 -9.15 -8.60 16.72
CA ASP A 86 -7.83 -8.88 17.32
C ASP A 86 -7.13 -10.08 16.64
N ASN A 87 -7.90 -10.89 15.90
CA ASN A 87 -7.44 -12.03 15.11
C ASN A 87 -7.78 -11.94 13.62
N LEU A 88 -8.24 -10.79 13.11
CA LEU A 88 -8.57 -10.61 11.69
C LEU A 88 -7.97 -9.31 11.18
N MET A 89 -7.05 -9.44 10.22
CA MET A 89 -6.34 -8.33 9.59
C MET A 89 -6.64 -8.28 8.10
N ILE A 90 -6.90 -7.07 7.60
CA ILE A 90 -7.12 -6.77 6.19
C ILE A 90 -5.98 -5.87 5.74
N ASP A 91 -5.26 -6.28 4.71
CA ASP A 91 -4.16 -5.51 4.13
C ASP A 91 -4.49 -5.15 2.69
N ALA A 92 -4.18 -3.93 2.29
CA ALA A 92 -4.21 -3.47 0.92
C ALA A 92 -2.92 -2.69 0.64
N ASN A 93 -2.24 -3.00 -0.44
CA ASN A 93 -1.03 -2.33 -0.89
C ASN A 93 -1.16 -1.97 -2.38
N VAL A 94 -0.85 -0.72 -2.69
CA VAL A 94 -0.77 -0.21 -4.04
C VAL A 94 0.66 0.26 -4.26
N THR A 95 1.31 -0.24 -5.29
CA THR A 95 2.67 0.17 -5.63
C THR A 95 2.74 0.64 -7.08
N LEU A 96 3.22 1.86 -7.28
CA LEU A 96 3.50 2.43 -8.59
C LEU A 96 4.99 2.25 -8.90
N TYR A 97 5.30 1.57 -9.99
CA TYR A 97 6.65 1.32 -10.44
C TYR A 97 6.97 2.10 -11.71
N LYS A 98 8.18 2.62 -11.78
CA LYS A 98 8.77 3.21 -12.97
C LYS A 98 10.07 2.48 -13.29
N SER A 99 10.13 1.81 -14.43
CA SER A 99 11.37 1.22 -14.94
C SER A 99 11.97 2.15 -15.99
N GLN A 100 13.27 2.43 -15.90
CA GLN A 100 14.03 3.11 -16.94
C GLN A 100 15.05 2.14 -17.51
N THR A 101 14.96 1.91 -18.82
CA THR A 101 15.92 1.09 -19.57
C THR A 101 16.42 1.87 -20.79
N PRO A 102 17.64 1.58 -21.28
CA PRO A 102 18.24 2.34 -22.36
C PRO A 102 17.46 2.26 -23.68
N PHE A 103 16.70 1.17 -23.87
CA PHE A 103 15.93 0.90 -25.08
C PHE A 103 14.58 1.63 -25.13
N GLN A 104 14.22 2.40 -24.09
CA GLN A 104 12.91 3.08 -23.96
C GLN A 104 12.86 4.49 -24.55
N GLN A 105 13.77 4.85 -25.47
CA GLN A 105 13.95 6.22 -26.01
C GLN A 105 12.70 6.87 -26.65
N HIS A 106 11.61 6.13 -26.93
CA HIS A 106 10.44 6.67 -27.66
C HIS A 106 9.06 6.40 -27.03
N ASN A 107 8.97 5.78 -25.86
CA ASN A 107 7.67 5.46 -25.26
C ASN A 107 7.20 6.56 -24.31
N LYS A 108 5.89 6.84 -24.30
CA LYS A 108 5.27 7.86 -23.46
C LYS A 108 5.52 7.52 -21.99
N LEU A 109 5.63 8.53 -21.13
CA LEU A 109 5.85 8.37 -19.68
C LEU A 109 4.89 7.33 -19.05
N ILE A 110 3.66 7.26 -19.56
CA ILE A 110 2.60 6.34 -19.10
C ILE A 110 2.97 4.87 -19.37
N ASP A 111 3.65 4.57 -20.48
CA ASP A 111 4.00 3.20 -20.86
C ASP A 111 5.13 2.61 -19.99
N GLN A 112 5.81 3.46 -19.22
CA GLN A 112 6.89 3.08 -18.29
C GLN A 112 6.39 2.94 -16.84
N LEU A 113 5.14 3.34 -16.58
CA LEU A 113 4.49 3.25 -15.28
C LEU A 113 3.72 1.94 -15.17
N ASN A 114 4.00 1.18 -14.13
CA ASN A 114 3.33 -0.08 -13.85
C ASN A 114 2.68 -0.03 -12.47
N LEU A 115 1.46 -0.55 -12.36
CA LEU A 115 0.74 -0.64 -11.10
C LEU A 115 0.78 -2.06 -10.55
N GLY A 116 1.24 -2.20 -9.32
CA GLY A 116 1.11 -3.37 -8.48
C GLY A 116 -0.03 -3.19 -7.50
N LEU A 117 -0.93 -4.18 -7.44
CA LEU A 117 -2.01 -4.24 -6.46
C LEU A 117 -1.86 -5.50 -5.64
N ASP A 118 -2.04 -5.40 -4.33
CA ASP A 118 -2.00 -6.53 -3.42
C ASP A 118 -3.03 -6.32 -2.33
N ALA A 119 -3.92 -7.29 -2.15
CA ALA A 119 -4.93 -7.28 -1.11
C ALA A 119 -4.91 -8.62 -0.39
N SER A 120 -4.90 -8.61 0.94
CA SER A 120 -4.89 -9.83 1.72
C SER A 120 -5.81 -9.76 2.94
N ILE A 121 -6.34 -10.90 3.33
CA ILE A 121 -7.10 -11.09 4.56
C ILE A 121 -6.40 -12.19 5.34
N THR A 122 -6.00 -11.89 6.56
CA THR A 122 -5.31 -12.82 7.47
C THR A 122 -6.15 -13.04 8.71
N TYR A 123 -6.51 -14.29 8.98
CA TYR A 123 -7.27 -14.71 10.15
C TYR A 123 -6.43 -15.63 11.05
N LYS A 124 -6.38 -15.37 12.35
CA LYS A 124 -5.62 -16.15 13.35
C LYS A 124 -6.58 -16.89 14.31
N PRO A 125 -7.05 -18.11 13.97
CA PRO A 125 -8.00 -18.83 14.82
C PRO A 125 -7.43 -19.21 16.20
N THR A 126 -6.11 -19.41 16.30
CA THR A 126 -5.41 -19.66 17.56
C THR A 126 -4.11 -18.86 17.61
N LYS A 127 -3.44 -18.83 18.76
CA LYS A 127 -2.14 -18.15 18.92
C LYS A 127 -1.05 -18.69 17.98
N ASN A 128 -1.15 -19.96 17.57
CA ASN A 128 -0.11 -20.67 16.81
C ASN A 128 -0.53 -21.03 15.38
N SER A 129 -1.68 -20.54 14.91
CA SER A 129 -2.21 -20.87 13.59
C SER A 129 -2.78 -19.64 12.90
N PHE A 130 -2.57 -19.52 11.60
CA PHE A 130 -3.16 -18.47 10.78
C PHE A 130 -3.60 -19.01 9.41
N LEU A 131 -4.58 -18.33 8.83
CA LEU A 131 -5.09 -18.54 7.49
C LEU A 131 -4.98 -17.22 6.75
N GLN A 132 -4.36 -17.21 5.57
CA GLN A 132 -4.24 -16.00 4.75
C GLN A 132 -4.79 -16.26 3.35
N VAL A 133 -5.64 -15.35 2.89
CA VAL A 133 -6.10 -15.27 1.51
C VAL A 133 -5.51 -14.01 0.91
N ARG A 134 -4.77 -14.12 -0.20
CA ARG A 134 -4.06 -12.99 -0.82
C ARG A 134 -4.30 -12.96 -2.32
N PHE A 135 -4.66 -11.79 -2.82
CA PHE A 135 -4.84 -11.48 -4.23
C PHE A 135 -3.78 -10.45 -4.61
N GLN A 136 -2.88 -10.84 -5.50
CA GLN A 136 -1.79 -9.98 -5.94
C GLN A 136 -1.78 -9.88 -7.47
N ASN A 137 -1.63 -8.67 -7.97
CA ASN A 137 -1.38 -8.35 -9.36
C ASN A 137 -0.11 -7.49 -9.42
N LEU A 138 1.03 -8.15 -9.61
CA LEU A 138 2.32 -7.50 -9.78
C LEU A 138 2.68 -7.44 -11.27
N PRO A 139 3.25 -6.33 -11.77
CA PRO A 139 3.65 -6.23 -13.16
C PRO A 139 4.71 -7.26 -13.54
N TYR A 140 4.69 -7.69 -14.81
CA TYR A 140 5.48 -8.80 -15.35
C TYR A 140 6.99 -8.67 -15.07
N ASN A 141 7.54 -7.45 -15.11
CA ASN A 141 8.96 -7.18 -14.84
C ASN A 141 9.40 -7.47 -13.39
N GLN A 142 8.46 -7.70 -12.47
CA GLN A 142 8.74 -8.04 -11.08
C GLN A 142 8.43 -9.49 -10.73
N LYS A 143 7.64 -10.19 -11.56
CA LYS A 143 7.38 -11.63 -11.38
C LYS A 143 8.65 -12.48 -11.55
N TYR A 144 9.66 -11.97 -12.24
CA TYR A 144 10.90 -12.70 -12.58
C TYR A 144 12.15 -12.23 -11.83
N GLN A 145 12.03 -11.63 -10.64
CA GLN A 145 13.19 -11.37 -9.78
C GLN A 145 13.91 -12.66 -9.28
N ASN A 146 13.35 -13.85 -9.54
CA ASN A 146 14.01 -15.13 -9.28
C ASN A 146 14.99 -15.57 -10.39
N SER A 147 15.19 -14.78 -11.44
CA SER A 147 16.20 -15.09 -12.46
C SER A 147 17.58 -14.69 -11.90
N SER A 148 18.19 -15.62 -11.16
CA SER A 148 19.57 -15.51 -10.73
C SER A 148 20.47 -15.23 -11.95
N PRO A 149 21.40 -14.26 -11.88
CA PRO A 149 22.38 -14.04 -12.94
C PRO A 149 23.31 -15.25 -13.16
N PHE A 150 23.25 -16.26 -12.28
CA PHE A 150 23.99 -17.51 -12.38
C PHE A 150 23.21 -18.65 -13.04
N ASN A 151 21.96 -18.43 -13.48
CA ASN A 151 21.15 -19.44 -14.16
C ASN A 151 20.67 -18.96 -15.53
N MET A 152 21.64 -18.56 -16.37
CA MET A 152 21.39 -18.38 -17.80
C MET A 152 21.38 -19.77 -18.44
N ARG A 153 20.19 -20.30 -18.74
CA ARG A 153 20.06 -21.44 -19.66
C ARG A 153 20.43 -20.94 -21.06
N PHE A 154 21.68 -21.18 -21.45
CA PHE A 154 22.09 -21.07 -22.85
C PHE A 154 21.31 -22.12 -23.64
N ILE A 155 20.39 -21.67 -24.49
CA ILE A 155 19.76 -22.52 -25.50
C ILE A 155 20.63 -22.38 -26.74
N GLN A 156 21.28 -23.48 -27.13
CA GLN A 156 21.95 -23.66 -28.43
C GLN A 156 20.91 -23.84 -29.54
#